data_AF-A0A1X4XZ87-F1
#
_entry.id   AF-A0A1X4XZ87-F1
#
_cell.length_a   1.000
_cell.length_b   1.000
_cell.length_c   1.000
_cell.angle_alpha   90.00
_cell.angle_beta   90.00
_cell.angle_gamma   90.00
#
_symmetry.space_group_name_H-M   'P 1'
#
loop_
_entity.id
_entity.type
_entity.pdbx_description
1 polymer ?
#
loop_
_entity_poly.entity_id
_entity_poly.type
_entity_poly.pdbx_seq_one_letter_code
_entity_poly.pdbx_strand_id
1 'polypeptide(L)'
;METKNRQNKLVSKEINLAGKYFHSFLQDIETGKKIVQWQGYIYGPIKDCGVGGYYLATLFEWLSGYPSDTIILHISDLINGNFSFYDSAEDMNDAYKHRFKLAIIEKANRDADQ
;
A
#
# COMPACT_ATOMS: atom_id res chain seq x y z
N MET A 1 -40.45 15.15 -21.10
CA MET A 1 -39.21 15.12 -20.29
C MET A 1 -39.13 13.76 -19.62
N GLU A 2 -38.38 12.82 -20.20
CA GLU A 2 -38.08 11.53 -19.57
C GLU A 2 -36.57 11.41 -19.42
N THR A 3 -36.06 11.72 -18.24
CA THR A 3 -34.64 11.55 -17.90
C THR A 3 -34.45 10.12 -17.40
N LYS A 4 -34.23 9.17 -18.32
CA LYS A 4 -33.89 7.78 -17.97
C LYS A 4 -32.43 7.68 -17.52
N ASN A 5 -32.27 7.73 -16.20
CA ASN A 5 -31.36 6.95 -15.36
C ASN A 5 -30.33 6.10 -16.13
N ARG A 6 -29.17 6.71 -16.45
CA ARG A 6 -27.98 6.06 -17.02
C ARG A 6 -26.81 6.06 -16.04
N GLN A 7 -27.10 5.89 -14.76
CA GLN A 7 -26.09 5.63 -13.73
C GLN A 7 -26.32 4.23 -13.19
N ASN A 8 -25.22 3.51 -12.93
CA ASN A 8 -25.13 2.12 -12.42
C ASN A 8 -24.96 1.02 -13.47
N LYS A 9 -24.00 1.21 -14.39
CA LYS A 9 -23.29 0.09 -15.00
C LYS A 9 -21.78 0.29 -14.94
N LEU A 10 -21.27 0.53 -13.73
CA LEU A 10 -19.88 0.23 -13.38
C LEU A 10 -19.95 -0.96 -12.44
N VAL A 11 -19.98 -2.14 -13.06
CA VAL A 11 -19.85 -3.42 -12.37
C VAL A 11 -18.57 -3.34 -11.57
N SER A 12 -18.72 -3.32 -10.25
CA SER A 12 -17.68 -3.46 -9.25
C SER A 12 -16.83 -4.67 -9.59
N LYS A 13 -15.69 -4.44 -10.25
CA LYS A 13 -14.62 -5.43 -10.28
C LYS A 13 -14.16 -5.54 -8.84
N GLU A 14 -14.60 -6.59 -8.14
CA GLU A 14 -14.17 -6.85 -6.77
C GLU A 14 -12.63 -6.84 -6.76
N ILE A 15 -12.05 -5.82 -6.12
CA ILE A 15 -10.60 -5.69 -6.03
C ILE A 15 -10.16 -6.73 -5.01
N ASN A 16 -9.67 -7.87 -5.48
CA ASN A 16 -9.13 -8.89 -4.61
C ASN A 16 -7.67 -8.56 -4.29
N LEU A 17 -7.45 -8.00 -3.10
CA LEU A 17 -6.12 -7.70 -2.54
C LEU A 17 -5.56 -8.83 -1.68
N ALA A 18 -6.31 -9.91 -1.44
CA ALA A 18 -5.83 -11.03 -0.65
C ALA A 18 -4.62 -11.68 -1.34
N GLY A 19 -3.59 -11.97 -0.56
CA GLY A 19 -2.35 -12.55 -1.04
C GLY A 19 -1.39 -11.57 -1.70
N LYS A 20 -1.68 -10.26 -1.72
CA LYS A 20 -0.80 -9.26 -2.32
C LYS A 20 0.22 -8.76 -1.31
N TYR A 21 1.44 -8.57 -1.79
CA TYR A 21 2.46 -7.78 -1.11
C TYR A 21 2.22 -6.30 -1.41
N PHE A 22 2.68 -5.40 -0.54
CA PHE A 22 2.47 -3.98 -0.74
C PHE A 22 3.58 -3.08 -0.24
N HIS A 23 3.63 -1.90 -0.83
CA HIS A 23 4.27 -0.70 -0.28
C HIS A 23 3.23 0.38 -0.04
N SER A 24 3.30 1.06 1.11
CA SER A 24 2.64 2.35 1.31
C SER A 24 3.66 3.48 1.17
N PHE A 25 3.21 4.66 0.77
CA PHE A 25 4.10 5.78 0.50
C PHE A 25 3.64 7.06 1.19
N LEU A 26 4.57 7.72 1.88
CA LEU A 26 4.44 9.12 2.27
C LEU A 26 4.92 10.00 1.11
N GLN A 27 4.30 11.15 0.92
CA GLN A 27 4.88 12.19 0.07
C GLN A 27 5.73 13.12 0.94
N ASP A 28 7.02 13.23 0.62
CA ASP A 28 7.89 14.24 1.19
C ASP A 28 7.47 15.62 0.65
N ILE A 29 7.10 16.53 1.55
CA ILE A 29 6.49 17.82 1.19
C ILE A 29 7.53 18.76 0.55
N GLU A 30 8.79 18.67 0.95
CA GLU A 30 9.85 19.56 0.48
C GLU A 30 10.36 19.17 -0.91
N THR A 31 10.52 17.87 -1.13
CA THR A 31 11.08 17.33 -2.38
C THR A 31 10.02 16.81 -3.35
N GLY A 32 8.77 16.67 -2.90
CA GLY A 32 7.68 16.05 -3.65
C GLY A 32 7.85 14.55 -3.89
N LYS A 33 8.95 13.94 -3.44
CA LYS A 33 9.30 12.54 -3.69
C LYS A 33 8.41 11.61 -2.85
N LYS A 34 8.05 10.45 -3.42
CA LYS A 34 7.40 9.37 -2.68
C LYS A 34 8.44 8.59 -1.90
N ILE A 35 8.28 8.50 -0.59
CA ILE A 35 9.12 7.69 0.29
C ILE A 35 8.28 6.51 0.76
N VAL A 36 8.84 5.31 0.67
CA VAL A 36 8.14 4.12 1.19
C VAL A 36 8.06 4.24 2.70
N GLN A 37 6.84 4.13 3.23
CA GLN A 37 6.55 4.24 4.66
C GLN A 37 6.43 2.85 5.26
N TRP A 38 5.59 1.99 4.68
CA TRP A 38 5.41 0.61 5.11
C TRP A 38 5.56 -0.37 3.97
N GLN A 39 5.96 -1.57 4.31
CA GLN A 39 5.97 -2.74 3.43
C GLN A 39 5.28 -3.90 4.14
N GLY A 40 4.61 -4.77 3.40
CA GLY A 40 3.88 -5.86 4.04
C GLY A 40 3.13 -6.78 3.09
N TYR A 41 2.26 -7.60 3.67
CA TYR A 41 1.46 -8.61 2.99
C TYR A 41 0.00 -8.59 3.49
N ILE A 42 -0.95 -8.71 2.56
CA ILE A 42 -2.38 -8.73 2.85
C ILE A 42 -2.85 -10.18 2.94
N TYR A 43 -3.33 -10.59 4.11
CA TYR A 43 -3.94 -11.91 4.30
C TYR A 43 -5.28 -12.00 3.57
N GLY A 44 -6.13 -10.98 3.72
CA GLY A 44 -7.43 -10.94 3.07
C GLY A 44 -8.48 -10.13 3.82
N PRO A 45 -9.72 -10.14 3.33
CA PRO A 45 -10.81 -9.38 3.93
C PRO A 45 -11.28 -10.01 5.26
N ILE A 46 -11.62 -9.17 6.22
CA ILE A 46 -12.24 -9.57 7.49
C ILE A 46 -13.74 -9.66 7.26
N LYS A 47 -14.31 -10.89 7.30
CA LYS A 47 -15.71 -11.15 6.95
C LYS A 47 -16.63 -11.31 8.16
N ASP A 48 -16.11 -11.79 9.28
CA ASP A 48 -16.94 -12.30 10.37
C ASP A 48 -17.41 -11.22 11.36
N CYS A 49 -16.98 -9.97 11.18
CA CYS A 49 -17.27 -8.87 12.12
C CYS A 49 -18.50 -8.03 11.70
N GLY A 50 -19.19 -8.37 10.61
CA GLY A 50 -20.33 -7.59 10.10
C GLY A 50 -19.97 -6.21 9.53
N VAL A 51 -18.70 -5.83 9.57
CA VAL A 51 -18.18 -4.59 9.00
C VAL A 51 -17.41 -4.93 7.72
N GLY A 52 -18.03 -4.67 6.57
CA GLY A 52 -17.42 -4.90 5.26
C GLY A 52 -16.28 -3.90 4.98
N GLY A 53 -15.39 -4.27 4.05
CA GLY A 53 -14.35 -3.37 3.55
C GLY A 53 -13.09 -3.28 4.40
N TYR A 54 -12.89 -4.15 5.39
CA TYR A 54 -11.63 -4.22 6.13
C TYR A 54 -10.77 -5.40 5.70
N TYR A 55 -9.46 -5.22 5.70
CA TYR A 55 -8.46 -6.22 5.36
C TYR A 55 -7.47 -6.39 6.51
N LEU A 56 -7.07 -7.63 6.76
CA LEU A 56 -5.99 -7.97 7.67
C LEU A 56 -4.67 -8.00 6.88
N ALA A 57 -3.64 -7.35 7.42
CA ALA A 57 -2.31 -7.33 6.82
C ALA A 57 -1.23 -7.50 7.89
N THR A 58 -0.07 -8.00 7.49
CA THR A 58 1.15 -7.94 8.30
C THR A 58 2.14 -6.97 7.69
N LEU A 59 2.86 -6.25 8.55
CA LEU A 59 3.98 -5.40 8.17
C LEU A 59 5.29 -6.18 8.26
N PHE A 60 6.24 -5.85 7.39
CA PHE A 60 7.59 -6.40 7.46
C PHE A 60 8.58 -5.35 7.95
N GLU A 61 9.45 -5.77 8.86
CA GLU A 61 10.57 -4.96 9.33
C GLU A 61 11.58 -4.73 8.19
N TRP A 62 12.14 -3.52 8.12
CA TRP A 62 12.93 -3.05 6.98
C TRP A 62 14.29 -3.73 6.83
N LEU A 63 14.97 -3.99 7.94
CA LEU A 63 16.33 -4.53 7.94
C LEU A 63 16.33 -6.04 7.73
N SER A 64 15.35 -6.72 8.30
CA SER A 64 15.30 -8.18 8.38
C SER A 64 14.27 -8.81 7.45
N GLY A 65 13.26 -8.04 7.01
CA GLY A 65 12.15 -8.55 6.21
C GLY A 65 11.19 -9.46 6.98
N TYR A 66 11.37 -9.61 8.30
CA TYR A 66 10.48 -10.44 9.11
C TYR A 66 9.15 -9.73 9.42
N PRO A 67 8.06 -10.48 9.56
CA PRO A 67 6.80 -9.96 10.10
C PRO A 67 7.01 -9.27 11.45
N SER A 68 6.59 -8.01 11.57
CA SER A 68 6.67 -7.24 12.81
C SER A 68 5.30 -7.10 13.48
N ASP A 69 4.35 -6.53 12.74
CA ASP A 69 3.06 -6.10 13.25
C ASP A 69 1.93 -6.67 12.40
N THR A 70 0.77 -6.81 13.00
CA THR A 70 -0.48 -7.11 12.29
C THR A 70 -1.40 -5.91 12.41
N ILE A 71 -1.93 -5.45 11.27
CA ILE A 71 -2.75 -4.25 11.18
C ILE A 71 -4.05 -4.54 10.43
N ILE A 72 -5.03 -3.69 10.67
CA ILE A 72 -6.32 -3.70 9.98
C ILE A 72 -6.39 -2.44 9.10
N LEU A 73 -6.67 -2.62 7.82
CA LEU A 73 -6.75 -1.54 6.84
C LEU A 73 -8.13 -1.50 6.20
N HIS A 74 -8.69 -0.30 6.04
CA HIS A 74 -9.93 -0.13 5.30
C HIS A 74 -9.65 -0.11 3.79
N ILE A 75 -10.55 -0.69 3.00
CA ILE A 75 -10.40 -0.84 1.55
C ILE A 75 -10.33 0.52 0.86
N SER A 76 -11.01 1.55 1.39
CA SER A 76 -10.90 2.91 0.87
C SER A 76 -9.48 3.47 1.01
N ASP A 77 -8.75 3.13 2.07
CA ASP A 77 -7.37 3.57 2.25
C ASP A 77 -6.43 2.81 1.29
N LEU A 78 -6.72 1.54 1.04
CA LEU A 78 -5.95 0.72 0.09
C LEU A 78 -6.15 1.16 -1.36
N ILE A 79 -7.36 1.58 -1.73
CA ILE A 79 -7.69 2.01 -3.11
C ILE A 79 -7.32 3.47 -3.36
N ASN A 80 -7.69 4.36 -2.44
CA ASN A 80 -7.53 5.81 -2.63
C ASN A 80 -6.23 6.33 -2.00
N GLY A 81 -5.61 5.55 -1.12
CA GLY A 81 -4.32 5.89 -0.53
C GLY A 81 -3.16 5.64 -1.48
N ASN A 82 -1.98 6.01 -1.00
CA ASN A 82 -0.76 5.90 -1.78
C ASN A 82 -0.14 4.52 -1.55
N PHE A 83 -0.73 3.50 -2.17
CA PHE A 83 -0.27 2.12 -2.09
C PHE A 83 0.17 1.59 -3.47
N SER A 84 1.07 0.62 -3.47
CA SER A 84 1.37 -0.22 -4.62
C SER A 84 1.33 -1.67 -4.20
N PHE A 85 0.73 -2.51 -5.03
CA PHE A 85 0.51 -3.93 -4.75
C PHE A 85 1.30 -4.80 -5.72
N TYR A 86 1.78 -5.94 -5.22
CA TYR A 86 2.65 -6.85 -5.94
C TYR A 86 2.15 -8.29 -5.76
N ASP A 87 2.45 -9.12 -6.77
CA ASP A 87 2.05 -10.54 -6.76
C ASP A 87 2.98 -11.41 -5.92
N SER A 88 4.23 -10.97 -5.72
CA SER A 88 5.26 -11.69 -4.98
C SER A 88 6.12 -10.76 -4.11
N ALA A 89 6.83 -11.35 -3.14
CA ALA A 89 7.81 -10.62 -2.34
C ALA A 89 9.01 -10.17 -3.19
N GLU A 90 9.37 -10.97 -4.19
CA GLU A 90 10.44 -10.70 -5.16
C GLU A 90 10.12 -9.42 -5.96
N ASP A 91 8.90 -9.31 -6.51
CA ASP A 91 8.47 -8.12 -7.26
C ASP A 91 8.50 -6.86 -6.39
N MET A 92 8.06 -6.97 -5.14
CA MET A 92 8.10 -5.88 -4.18
C MET A 92 9.55 -5.44 -3.90
N ASN A 93 10.44 -6.39 -3.63
CA ASN A 93 11.86 -6.14 -3.37
C ASN A 93 12.56 -5.50 -4.58
N ASP A 94 12.27 -5.97 -5.78
CA ASP A 94 12.83 -5.42 -7.01
C ASP A 94 12.33 -4.00 -7.26
N ALA A 95 11.04 -3.74 -7.02
CA ALA A 95 10.49 -2.39 -7.08
C ALA A 95 11.20 -1.45 -6.08
N TYR A 96 11.47 -1.90 -4.85
CA TYR A 96 12.22 -1.10 -3.88
C TYR A 96 13.63 -0.78 -4.38
N LYS A 97 14.40 -1.80 -4.76
CA LYS A 97 15.81 -1.68 -5.20
C LYS A 97 15.98 -0.77 -6.41
N HIS A 98 15.08 -0.84 -7.37
CA HIS A 98 15.24 -0.18 -8.67
C HIS A 98 14.40 1.08 -8.86
N ARG A 99 13.34 1.28 -8.07
CA ARG A 99 12.39 2.39 -8.29
C ARG A 99 12.31 3.38 -7.13
N PHE A 100 12.57 2.94 -5.89
CA PHE A 100 12.28 3.78 -4.70
C PHE A 100 13.50 4.02 -3.78
N LYS A 101 14.52 3.17 -3.83
CA LYS A 101 15.72 3.25 -2.96
C LYS A 101 16.51 4.56 -3.05
N LEU A 102 16.34 5.34 -4.12
CA LEU A 102 17.10 6.57 -4.35
C LEU A 102 16.67 7.78 -3.49
N ALA A 103 15.56 7.69 -2.72
CA ALA A 103 15.11 8.80 -1.88
C ALA A 103 15.69 8.80 -0.45
N ILE A 104 16.04 7.63 0.10
CA ILE A 104 16.40 7.50 1.53
C ILE A 104 17.86 7.89 1.80
N ILE A 105 18.78 7.58 0.87
CA ILE A 105 20.22 7.87 1.04
C ILE A 105 20.50 9.38 0.98
N GLU A 106 19.79 10.14 0.15
CA GLU A 106 19.99 11.58 0.01
C GLU A 106 19.54 12.40 1.23
N LYS A 107 18.59 11.89 2.04
CA LYS A 107 18.13 12.57 3.26
C LYS A 107 19.08 12.31 4.43
N ALA A 108 19.44 11.05 4.64
CA ALA A 108 20.39 10.66 5.70
C ALA A 108 21.75 11.37 5.57
N ASN A 109 22.24 11.61 4.34
CA ASN A 109 23.49 12.35 4.13
C ASN A 109 23.35 13.85 4.39
N ARG A 110 22.17 14.46 4.16
CA ARG A 110 21.95 15.89 4.44
C ARG A 110 21.84 16.18 5.94
N ASP A 111 21.26 15.26 6.69
CA ASP A 111 21.09 15.39 8.14
C ASP A 111 22.39 15.06 8.92
N ALA A 112 23.40 14.45 8.27
CA ALA A 112 24.71 14.13 8.86
C ALA A 112 25.76 15.25 8.66
N ASP A 113 25.51 16.20 7.76
CA ASP A 113 26.40 17.33 7.44
C ASP A 113 25.97 18.65 8.13
N GLN A 114 24.98 18.62 9.03
CA GLN A 114 24.56 19.72 9.92
C GLN A 114 24.96 19.46 11.37
#